data_AF-A0A5A9F1F8-F1
#
_entry.id   AF-A0A5A9F1F8-F1
#
_cell.length_a   1.000
_cell.length_b   1.000
_cell.length_c   1.000
_cell.angle_alpha   90.00
_cell.angle_beta   90.00
_cell.angle_gamma   90.00
#
_symmetry.space_group_name_H-M   'P 1'
#
loop_
_entity.id
_entity.type
_entity.pdbx_description
1 polymer ?
#
loop_
_entity_poly.entity_id
_entity_poly.type
_entity_poly.pdbx_seq_one_letter_code
_entity_poly.pdbx_strand_id
1 'polypeptide(L)'
;MRMFPPLAALLLGASTLAACSNERVVASEPAPAYTRSEVAYAAGNRDLRVVLHGDPFGLPPERFAEKVLPHMQNRVMGVKTTLTTTPNDTARRDYKVVLAFNVAENTLNSELCTNGPIRTSPPGGAIVVQGAFCRSGAALTSATGWLDRPQGPDDPDFRSLISDMTFSLFPSPRADLFCNGSDC
;
A
#
# COMPACT_ATOMS: atom_id res chain seq x y z
N MET A 1 43.09 20.17 47.98
CA MET A 1 42.92 18.98 47.10
C MET A 1 41.43 18.67 47.03
N ARG A 2 40.84 18.71 45.82
CA ARG A 2 39.40 18.61 45.57
C ARG A 2 39.01 17.13 45.40
N MET A 3 38.09 16.63 46.22
CA MET A 3 37.56 15.26 46.16
C MET A 3 36.13 15.32 45.60
N PHE A 4 35.91 14.72 44.43
CA PHE A 4 34.61 14.65 43.74
C PHE A 4 33.74 13.52 44.32
N PRO A 5 32.43 13.71 44.55
CA PRO A 5 31.50 12.62 44.86
C PRO A 5 30.98 11.93 43.58
N PRO A 6 30.48 10.68 43.68
CA PRO A 6 30.23 9.81 42.53
C PRO A 6 28.86 10.08 41.87
N LEU A 7 28.84 10.17 40.55
CA LEU A 7 27.63 10.03 39.75
C LEU A 7 27.22 8.54 39.72
N ALA A 8 26.12 8.20 40.39
CA ALA A 8 25.49 6.90 40.28
C ALA A 8 24.00 7.07 39.88
N ALA A 9 23.74 6.69 38.63
CA ALA A 9 22.57 5.99 38.11
C ALA A 9 21.14 6.47 38.45
N LEU A 10 20.34 6.74 37.41
CA LEU A 10 19.28 5.80 37.03
C LEU A 10 18.84 6.06 35.58
N LEU A 11 19.16 5.12 34.70
CA LEU A 11 18.58 5.02 33.35
C LEU A 11 17.09 4.71 33.50
N LEU A 12 16.21 5.66 33.23
CA LEU A 12 14.80 5.36 32.98
C LEU A 12 14.72 4.66 31.62
N GLY A 13 14.41 3.36 31.66
CA GLY A 13 14.19 2.52 30.50
C GLY A 13 13.07 3.07 29.63
N ALA A 14 13.43 3.51 28.42
CA ALA A 14 12.48 3.68 27.34
C ALA A 14 12.18 2.28 26.79
N SER A 15 11.21 1.61 27.41
CA SER A 15 10.56 0.42 26.83
C SER A 15 9.85 0.88 25.56
N THR A 16 10.53 0.78 24.42
CA THR A 16 9.92 0.92 23.10
C THR A 16 8.86 -0.17 22.98
N LEU A 17 7.58 0.20 23.06
CA LEU A 17 6.50 -0.68 22.63
C LEU A 17 6.78 -1.03 21.16
N ALA A 18 7.26 -2.24 20.90
CA ALA A 18 7.06 -2.86 19.61
C ALA A 18 5.55 -3.04 19.47
N ALA A 19 4.89 -2.09 18.80
CA ALA A 19 3.50 -2.25 18.41
C ALA A 19 3.46 -3.44 17.45
N CYS A 20 2.83 -4.54 17.85
CA CYS A 20 2.49 -5.60 16.92
C CYS A 20 1.58 -4.98 15.86
N SER A 21 2.04 -4.90 14.61
CA SER A 21 1.25 -4.45 13.48
C SER A 21 0.04 -5.38 13.32
N ASN A 22 -1.15 -4.81 13.35
CA ASN A 22 -2.43 -5.54 13.21
C ASN A 22 -2.76 -5.75 11.72
N GLU A 23 -2.03 -5.07 10.84
CA GLU A 23 -2.06 -5.23 9.41
C GLU A 23 -1.02 -6.24 8.91
N ARG A 24 -1.34 -6.90 7.80
CA ARG A 24 -0.42 -7.78 7.09
C ARG A 24 -0.58 -7.57 5.59
N VAL A 25 0.53 -7.51 4.86
CA VAL A 25 0.54 -7.42 3.39
C VAL A 25 1.39 -8.53 2.82
N VAL A 26 0.88 -9.21 1.79
CA VAL A 26 1.58 -10.27 1.06
C VAL A 26 1.59 -9.91 -0.42
N ALA A 27 2.78 -9.71 -0.98
CA ALA A 27 2.97 -9.51 -2.40
C ALA A 27 2.96 -10.85 -3.15
N SER A 28 2.45 -10.84 -4.38
CA SER A 28 2.66 -11.94 -5.34
C SER A 28 3.93 -11.70 -6.14
N GLU A 29 4.45 -12.76 -6.76
CA GLU A 29 5.59 -12.66 -7.68
C GLU A 29 5.26 -11.66 -8.81
N PRO A 30 6.13 -10.66 -9.07
CA PRO A 30 5.96 -9.75 -10.19
C PRO A 30 5.91 -10.47 -11.53
N ALA A 31 5.14 -9.93 -12.48
CA ALA A 31 5.16 -10.41 -13.85
C ALA A 31 6.57 -10.22 -14.44
N PRO A 32 7.06 -11.11 -15.33
CA PRO A 32 8.37 -10.96 -15.97
C PRO A 32 8.56 -9.63 -16.73
N ALA A 33 7.45 -9.00 -17.13
CA ALA A 33 7.46 -7.71 -17.80
C ALA A 33 7.59 -6.51 -16.85
N TYR A 34 7.52 -6.70 -15.52
CA TYR A 34 7.72 -5.65 -14.55
C TYR A 34 9.20 -5.27 -14.46
N THR A 35 9.49 -3.98 -14.57
CA THR A 35 10.82 -3.43 -14.33
C THR A 35 10.72 -2.07 -13.64
N ARG A 36 11.78 -1.60 -12.99
CA ARG A 36 11.80 -0.22 -12.45
C ARG A 36 11.71 0.84 -13.55
N SER A 37 12.29 0.57 -14.71
CA SER A 37 12.19 1.45 -15.89
C SER A 37 10.74 1.58 -16.34
N GLU A 38 9.95 0.51 -16.21
CA GLU A 38 8.52 0.52 -16.50
C GLU A 38 7.75 1.44 -15.55
N VAL A 39 8.04 1.39 -14.26
CA VAL A 39 7.41 2.29 -13.27
C VAL A 39 7.77 3.74 -13.58
N ALA A 40 9.03 4.03 -13.93
CA ALA A 40 9.45 5.37 -14.34
C ALA A 40 8.77 5.81 -15.65
N TYR A 41 8.59 4.90 -16.61
CA TYR A 41 7.86 5.16 -17.85
C TYR A 41 6.37 5.44 -17.60
N ALA A 42 5.75 4.73 -16.66
CA ALA A 42 4.35 4.92 -16.29
C ALA A 42 4.12 6.27 -15.58
N ALA A 43 4.96 6.58 -14.58
CA ALA A 43 4.62 7.55 -13.53
C ALA A 43 5.67 8.67 -13.32
N GLY A 44 6.85 8.59 -13.94
CA GLY A 44 7.94 9.56 -13.72
C GLY A 44 7.58 11.00 -14.07
N ASN A 45 7.61 11.88 -13.07
CA ASN A 45 7.27 13.30 -13.15
C ASN A 45 5.85 13.58 -13.67
N ARG A 46 4.90 12.68 -13.40
CA ARG A 46 3.49 12.81 -13.78
C ARG A 46 2.56 12.13 -12.79
N ASP A 47 1.27 12.29 -13.00
CA ASP A 47 0.25 11.61 -12.20
C ASP A 47 0.19 10.12 -12.58
N LEU A 48 -0.03 9.27 -11.59
CA LEU A 48 -0.38 7.87 -11.75
C LEU A 48 -1.82 7.68 -11.26
N ARG A 49 -2.69 7.18 -12.15
CA ARG A 49 -4.10 6.97 -11.85
C ARG A 49 -4.26 5.90 -10.76
N VAL A 50 -5.05 6.22 -9.74
CA VAL A 50 -5.55 5.30 -8.73
C VAL A 50 -7.03 5.03 -8.98
N VAL A 51 -7.43 3.78 -8.87
CA VAL A 51 -8.83 3.35 -8.91
C VAL A 51 -9.13 2.63 -7.60
N LEU A 52 -10.13 3.12 -6.87
CA LEU A 52 -10.59 2.54 -5.62
C LEU A 52 -11.93 1.83 -5.85
N HIS A 53 -12.03 0.59 -5.40
CA HIS A 53 -13.29 -0.17 -5.41
C HIS A 53 -13.68 -0.53 -3.99
N GLY A 54 -14.95 -0.29 -3.65
CA GLY A 54 -15.46 -0.51 -2.30
C GLY A 54 -14.98 0.53 -1.29
N ASP A 55 -15.65 0.52 -0.15
CA ASP A 55 -15.34 1.36 1.00
C ASP A 55 -15.71 0.57 2.28
N PRO A 56 -14.73 0.22 3.13
CA PRO A 56 -14.98 -0.55 4.34
C PRO A 56 -15.60 0.27 5.48
N PHE A 57 -15.64 1.60 5.36
CA PHE A 57 -16.13 2.56 6.37
C PHE A 57 -17.45 3.23 6.00
N GLY A 58 -17.91 3.08 4.75
CA GLY A 58 -19.18 3.62 4.26
C GLY A 58 -19.16 5.13 4.04
N LEU A 59 -18.01 5.68 3.66
CA LEU A 59 -17.87 7.08 3.30
C LEU A 59 -18.30 7.32 1.83
N PRO A 60 -18.57 8.58 1.46
CA PRO A 60 -18.63 8.96 0.06
C PRO A 60 -17.27 8.71 -0.65
N PRO A 61 -17.25 8.34 -1.95
CA PRO A 61 -16.02 7.99 -2.65
C PRO A 61 -14.89 9.03 -2.55
N GLU A 62 -15.22 10.31 -2.63
CA GLU A 62 -14.25 11.42 -2.53
C GLU A 62 -13.64 11.49 -1.14
N ARG A 63 -14.46 11.29 -0.09
CA ARG A 63 -14.01 11.25 1.30
C ARG A 63 -13.17 10.03 1.61
N PHE A 64 -13.49 8.89 1.00
CA PHE A 64 -12.65 7.71 1.13
C PHE A 64 -11.30 7.90 0.43
N ALA A 65 -11.27 8.49 -0.76
CA ALA A 65 -10.03 8.83 -1.45
C ALA A 65 -9.15 9.79 -0.63
N GLU A 66 -9.73 10.78 0.06
CA GLU A 66 -9.01 11.67 1.00
C GLU A 66 -8.33 10.90 2.14
N LYS A 67 -8.86 9.74 2.55
CA LYS A 67 -8.28 8.89 3.59
C LYS A 67 -7.23 7.92 3.06
N VAL A 68 -7.27 7.56 1.78
CA VAL A 68 -6.34 6.59 1.17
C VAL A 68 -5.13 7.27 0.54
N LEU A 69 -5.36 8.25 -0.34
CA LEU A 69 -4.33 8.82 -1.22
C LEU A 69 -3.12 9.40 -0.47
N PRO A 70 -3.23 10.09 0.69
CA PRO A 70 -2.07 10.59 1.41
C PRO A 70 -1.08 9.48 1.81
N HIS A 71 -1.57 8.27 2.11
CA HIS A 71 -0.74 7.15 2.56
C HIS A 71 -0.09 6.38 1.42
N MET A 72 -0.51 6.63 0.18
CA MET A 72 0.13 6.11 -1.03
C MET A 72 1.31 6.96 -1.48
N GLN A 73 1.36 8.24 -1.08
CA GLN A 73 2.38 9.17 -1.57
C GLN A 73 3.78 8.78 -1.06
N ASN A 74 4.79 9.04 -1.89
CA ASN A 74 6.20 8.74 -1.61
C ASN A 74 6.51 7.25 -1.33
N ARG A 75 5.61 6.33 -1.69
CA ARG A 75 5.84 4.88 -1.57
C ARG A 75 6.37 4.22 -2.86
N VAL A 76 6.42 4.97 -3.97
CA VAL A 76 7.03 4.51 -5.23
C VAL A 76 8.51 4.88 -5.24
N MET A 77 9.35 3.94 -4.81
CA MET A 77 10.78 4.20 -4.60
C MET A 77 11.51 4.60 -5.88
N GLY A 78 12.19 5.75 -5.86
CA GLY A 78 13.00 6.24 -6.97
C GLY A 78 12.21 6.85 -8.14
N VAL A 79 10.89 7.00 -8.01
CA VAL A 79 10.05 7.63 -9.03
C VAL A 79 9.24 8.77 -8.39
N LYS A 80 9.47 10.00 -8.85
CA LYS A 80 8.64 11.15 -8.46
C LYS A 80 7.32 11.06 -9.20
N THR A 81 6.22 10.87 -8.49
CA THR A 81 4.87 10.79 -9.06
C THR A 81 3.83 11.25 -8.03
N THR A 82 2.65 11.61 -8.52
CA THR A 82 1.46 11.87 -7.70
C THR A 82 0.46 10.76 -7.94
N LEU A 83 0.16 9.93 -6.94
CA LEU A 83 -0.92 8.95 -7.04
C LEU A 83 -2.25 9.63 -6.76
N THR A 84 -3.18 9.58 -7.71
CA THR A 84 -4.45 10.31 -7.62
C THR A 84 -5.60 9.62 -8.36
N THR A 85 -6.83 9.79 -7.89
CA THR A 85 -8.05 9.35 -8.57
C THR A 85 -8.46 10.28 -9.72
N THR A 86 -7.92 11.51 -9.76
CA THR A 86 -8.20 12.53 -10.79
C THR A 86 -6.92 12.95 -11.51
N PRO A 87 -6.29 12.05 -12.29
CA PRO A 87 -5.04 12.35 -12.97
C PRO A 87 -5.24 13.42 -14.05
N ASN A 88 -4.25 14.31 -14.20
CA ASN A 88 -4.21 15.24 -15.32
C ASN A 88 -3.85 14.56 -16.66
N ASP A 89 -3.89 15.33 -17.75
CA ASP A 89 -3.69 14.80 -19.12
C ASP A 89 -2.28 14.26 -19.42
N THR A 90 -1.29 14.52 -18.56
CA THR A 90 0.06 13.95 -18.72
C THR A 90 0.14 12.49 -18.27
N ALA A 91 -0.87 12.00 -17.52
CA ALA A 91 -0.90 10.63 -17.05
C ALA A 91 -1.00 9.62 -18.19
N ARG A 92 -0.25 8.52 -18.08
CA ARG A 92 -0.31 7.42 -19.04
C ARG A 92 -1.57 6.59 -18.78
N ARG A 93 -2.59 6.71 -19.64
CA ARG A 93 -3.92 6.09 -19.45
C ARG A 93 -3.90 4.56 -19.41
N ASP A 94 -2.89 3.93 -20.00
CA ASP A 94 -2.71 2.48 -19.96
C ASP A 94 -2.29 1.95 -18.58
N TYR A 95 -1.82 2.83 -17.69
CA TYR A 95 -1.37 2.47 -16.36
C TYR A 95 -2.35 2.94 -15.30
N LYS A 96 -2.59 2.07 -14.32
CA LYS A 96 -3.38 2.39 -13.13
C LYS A 96 -2.92 1.55 -11.96
N VAL A 97 -3.08 2.08 -10.75
CA VAL A 97 -3.08 1.30 -9.51
C VAL A 97 -4.52 1.05 -9.13
N VAL A 98 -4.87 -0.20 -8.87
CA VAL A 98 -6.21 -0.58 -8.41
C VAL A 98 -6.08 -1.06 -6.97
N LEU A 99 -6.89 -0.50 -6.07
CA LEU A 99 -7.10 -1.03 -4.72
C LEU A 99 -8.59 -1.39 -4.57
N ALA A 100 -8.88 -2.66 -4.32
CA ALA A 100 -10.23 -3.16 -4.13
C ALA A 100 -10.41 -3.67 -2.71
N PHE A 101 -11.33 -3.04 -1.99
CA PHE A 101 -11.62 -3.30 -0.58
C PHE A 101 -12.79 -4.27 -0.46
N ASN A 102 -12.62 -5.32 0.33
CA ASN A 102 -13.63 -6.31 0.69
C ASN A 102 -14.36 -6.89 -0.53
N VAL A 103 -13.61 -7.33 -1.56
CA VAL A 103 -14.19 -7.95 -2.76
C VAL A 103 -15.11 -9.12 -2.37
N ALA A 104 -16.34 -9.11 -2.90
CA ALA A 104 -17.41 -10.02 -2.50
C ALA A 104 -17.30 -11.41 -3.16
N GLU A 105 -16.57 -11.50 -4.28
CA GLU A 105 -16.34 -12.72 -5.03
C GLU A 105 -14.89 -13.17 -4.88
N ASN A 106 -14.62 -14.44 -5.17
CA ASN A 106 -13.25 -14.94 -5.25
C ASN A 106 -12.61 -14.44 -6.56
N THR A 107 -12.21 -13.18 -6.57
CA THR A 107 -11.52 -12.51 -7.68
C THR A 107 -10.02 -12.59 -7.46
N LEU A 108 -9.27 -12.98 -8.50
CA LEU A 108 -7.82 -12.98 -8.45
C LEU A 108 -7.30 -11.54 -8.55
N ASN A 109 -6.18 -11.23 -7.89
CA ASN A 109 -5.59 -9.89 -7.98
C ASN A 109 -5.23 -9.51 -9.43
N SER A 110 -4.92 -10.48 -10.29
CA SER A 110 -4.66 -10.28 -11.72
C SER A 110 -5.88 -9.76 -12.49
N GLU A 111 -7.09 -10.04 -12.02
CA GLU A 111 -8.35 -9.67 -12.68
C GLU A 111 -8.76 -8.22 -12.35
N LEU A 112 -8.17 -7.62 -11.30
CA LEU A 112 -8.40 -6.22 -10.94
C LEU A 112 -8.05 -5.24 -12.06
N CYS A 113 -7.13 -5.64 -12.95
CA CYS A 113 -6.67 -4.79 -14.04
C CYS A 113 -7.66 -4.68 -15.20
N THR A 114 -8.66 -5.55 -15.25
CA THR A 114 -9.75 -5.46 -16.24
C THR A 114 -10.58 -4.18 -16.02
N ASN A 115 -11.45 -3.85 -16.98
CA ASN A 115 -12.34 -2.69 -16.88
C ASN A 115 -13.74 -3.07 -16.36
N GLY A 116 -13.90 -4.30 -15.85
CA GLY A 116 -15.16 -4.78 -15.32
C GLY A 116 -15.51 -4.17 -13.96
N PRO A 117 -16.79 -4.20 -13.56
CA PRO A 117 -17.18 -3.85 -12.21
C PRO A 117 -16.61 -4.87 -11.23
N ILE A 118 -16.12 -4.39 -10.09
CA ILE A 118 -15.67 -5.23 -8.97
C ILE A 118 -16.73 -5.14 -7.88
N ARG A 119 -17.41 -6.25 -7.59
CA ARG A 119 -18.39 -6.31 -6.50
C ARG A 119 -17.67 -6.34 -5.17
N THR A 120 -18.06 -5.46 -4.25
CA THR A 120 -17.49 -5.37 -2.91
C THR A 120 -18.58 -5.56 -1.87
N SER A 121 -18.19 -6.07 -0.71
CA SER A 121 -19.06 -6.26 0.44
C SER A 121 -19.44 -4.91 1.05
N PRO A 122 -20.57 -4.83 1.76
CA PRO A 122 -20.93 -3.65 2.52
C PRO A 122 -19.86 -3.27 3.57
N PRO A 123 -19.86 -2.00 4.04
CA PRO A 123 -18.96 -1.54 5.09
C PRO A 123 -19.06 -2.36 6.39
N GLY A 124 -17.96 -2.40 7.14
CA GLY A 124 -17.85 -3.05 8.45
C GLY A 124 -17.06 -4.36 8.46
N GLY A 125 -16.65 -4.78 9.65
CA GLY A 125 -15.85 -5.98 9.86
C GLY A 125 -14.36 -5.80 9.54
N ALA A 126 -13.68 -6.92 9.31
CA ALA A 126 -12.28 -6.93 8.88
C ALA A 126 -12.13 -6.35 7.47
N ILE A 127 -10.97 -5.77 7.19
CA ILE A 127 -10.62 -5.23 5.88
C ILE A 127 -9.70 -6.21 5.17
N VAL A 128 -10.07 -6.58 3.95
CA VAL A 128 -9.20 -7.25 2.99
C VAL A 128 -9.03 -6.31 1.80
N VAL A 129 -7.80 -6.01 1.41
CA VAL A 129 -7.48 -5.14 0.28
C VAL A 129 -6.73 -5.95 -0.76
N GLN A 130 -7.26 -6.03 -1.96
CA GLN A 130 -6.54 -6.55 -3.11
C GLN A 130 -5.99 -5.38 -3.93
N GLY A 131 -4.72 -5.44 -4.29
CA GLY A 131 -4.02 -4.39 -5.00
C GLY A 131 -3.34 -4.89 -6.27
N ALA A 132 -3.32 -4.06 -7.32
CA ALA A 132 -2.55 -4.34 -8.52
C ALA A 132 -2.00 -3.06 -9.16
N PHE A 133 -0.76 -3.11 -9.65
CA PHE A 133 -0.25 -2.15 -10.61
C PHE A 133 -0.46 -2.71 -12.02
N CYS A 134 -1.25 -2.01 -12.81
CA CYS A 134 -1.77 -2.51 -14.07
C CYS A 134 -1.14 -1.81 -15.27
N ARG A 135 -1.03 -2.56 -16.38
CA ARG A 135 -0.73 -2.05 -17.72
C ARG A 135 -1.66 -2.68 -18.74
N SER A 136 -2.44 -1.86 -19.44
CA SER A 136 -3.30 -2.28 -20.56
C SER A 136 -4.18 -3.50 -20.25
N GLY A 137 -4.73 -3.58 -19.03
CA GLY A 137 -5.63 -4.66 -18.62
C GLY A 137 -4.96 -5.83 -17.88
N ALA A 138 -3.63 -5.89 -17.81
CA ALA A 138 -2.88 -6.95 -17.12
C ALA A 138 -2.17 -6.41 -15.87
N ALA A 139 -2.05 -7.24 -14.84
CA ALA A 139 -1.27 -6.92 -13.65
C ALA A 139 0.22 -7.12 -13.89
N LEU A 140 1.02 -6.09 -13.60
CA LEU A 140 2.49 -6.19 -13.54
C LEU A 140 2.94 -6.65 -12.15
N THR A 141 2.26 -6.18 -11.12
CA THR A 141 2.46 -6.62 -9.73
C THR A 141 1.11 -6.69 -9.04
N SER A 142 1.04 -7.47 -7.97
CA SER A 142 -0.13 -7.50 -7.11
C SER A 142 0.22 -7.83 -5.67
N ALA A 143 -0.66 -7.43 -4.76
CA ALA A 143 -0.54 -7.72 -3.34
C ALA A 143 -1.93 -7.88 -2.72
N THR A 144 -2.00 -8.58 -1.60
CA THR A 144 -3.20 -8.65 -0.76
C THR A 144 -2.84 -8.22 0.66
N GLY A 145 -3.69 -7.41 1.25
CA GLY A 145 -3.53 -6.88 2.59
C GLY A 145 -4.74 -7.23 3.46
N TRP A 146 -4.50 -7.39 4.76
CA TRP A 146 -5.51 -7.70 5.77
C TRP A 146 -5.37 -6.77 6.97
N LEU A 147 -6.50 -6.37 7.55
CA LEU A 147 -6.59 -5.68 8.83
C LEU A 147 -7.82 -6.19 9.57
N ASP A 148 -7.60 -6.96 10.64
CA ASP A 148 -8.66 -7.75 11.27
C ASP A 148 -9.62 -6.91 12.12
N ARG A 149 -9.13 -5.81 12.70
CA ARG A 149 -9.89 -4.99 13.67
C ARG A 149 -9.74 -3.49 13.39
N PRO A 150 -10.27 -2.98 12.28
CA PRO A 150 -10.21 -1.56 11.98
C PRO A 150 -10.99 -0.73 13.02
N GLN A 151 -10.42 0.38 13.46
CA GLN A 151 -11.04 1.33 14.39
C GLN A 151 -11.77 2.49 13.67
N GLY A 152 -11.64 2.56 12.34
CA GLY A 152 -12.27 3.58 11.50
C GLY A 152 -11.32 4.12 10.42
N PRO A 153 -11.76 5.12 9.64
CA PRO A 153 -10.97 5.67 8.53
C PRO A 153 -9.70 6.42 8.94
N ASP A 154 -9.55 6.76 10.22
CA ASP A 154 -8.36 7.43 10.79
C ASP A 154 -7.47 6.48 11.60
N ASP A 155 -7.76 5.19 11.57
CA ASP A 155 -6.99 4.15 12.24
C ASP A 155 -5.53 4.12 11.76
N PRO A 156 -4.52 4.25 12.64
CA PRO A 156 -3.12 4.13 12.25
C PRO A 156 -2.79 2.82 11.54
N ASP A 157 -3.41 1.69 11.90
CA ASP A 157 -3.17 0.40 11.26
C ASP A 157 -3.70 0.40 9.81
N PHE A 158 -4.82 1.10 9.56
CA PHE A 158 -5.32 1.30 8.20
C PHE A 158 -4.36 2.15 7.36
N ARG A 159 -3.75 3.18 7.97
CA ARG A 159 -2.75 4.02 7.29
C ARG A 159 -1.52 3.20 6.91
N SER A 160 -1.03 2.36 7.82
CA SER A 160 0.09 1.45 7.58
C SER A 160 -0.25 0.45 6.47
N LEU A 161 -1.44 -0.16 6.53
CA LEU A 161 -1.93 -1.09 5.50
C LEU A 161 -1.87 -0.46 4.09
N ILE A 162 -2.41 0.74 3.89
CA ILE A 162 -2.38 1.41 2.58
C ILE A 162 -0.95 1.71 2.13
N SER A 163 -0.09 2.12 3.06
CA SER A 163 1.30 2.44 2.79
C SER A 163 2.11 1.22 2.37
N ASP A 164 1.93 0.09 3.06
CA ASP A 164 2.64 -1.17 2.81
C ASP A 164 2.08 -1.88 1.58
N MET A 165 0.76 -1.79 1.35
CA MET A 165 0.15 -2.19 0.07
C MET A 165 0.79 -1.42 -1.08
N THR A 166 0.89 -0.10 -0.98
CA THR A 166 1.47 0.71 -2.06
C THR A 166 2.94 0.36 -2.27
N PHE A 167 3.72 0.22 -1.22
CA PHE A 167 5.13 -0.18 -1.32
C PHE A 167 5.28 -1.55 -1.99
N SER A 168 4.45 -2.52 -1.62
CA SER A 168 4.47 -3.89 -2.15
C SER A 168 4.12 -3.97 -3.63
N LEU A 169 3.34 -3.03 -4.16
CA LEU A 169 3.04 -2.95 -5.59
C LEU A 169 4.20 -2.42 -6.44
N PHE A 170 5.23 -1.82 -5.82
CA PHE A 170 6.38 -1.29 -6.54
C PHE A 170 7.69 -1.86 -5.97
N PRO A 171 7.90 -3.20 -6.05
CA PRO A 171 9.09 -3.83 -5.52
C PRO A 171 10.34 -3.27 -6.20
N SER A 172 11.38 -3.15 -5.40
CA SER A 172 12.72 -2.78 -5.86
C SER A 172 13.62 -3.99 -5.64
N PRO A 173 14.64 -4.25 -6.48
CA PRO A 173 15.58 -5.37 -6.30
C PRO A 173 16.27 -5.46 -4.93
N ARG A 174 16.18 -4.41 -4.10
CA ARG A 174 16.67 -4.46 -2.72
C ARG A 174 15.68 -5.07 -1.73
N ALA A 175 14.37 -5.08 -2.03
CA ALA A 175 13.36 -5.73 -1.20
C ALA A 175 13.56 -7.25 -1.21
N ASP A 176 13.91 -7.80 -2.37
CA ASP A 176 14.16 -9.22 -2.60
C ASP A 176 15.44 -9.71 -1.88
N LEU A 177 16.39 -8.81 -1.62
CA LEU A 177 17.61 -9.12 -0.86
C LEU A 177 17.36 -9.33 0.64
N PHE A 178 16.19 -8.93 1.16
CA PHE A 178 15.83 -9.16 2.56
C PHE A 178 15.12 -10.52 2.79
N CYS A 179 14.78 -11.25 1.72
CA CYS A 179 14.19 -12.60 1.79
C CYS A 179 15.10 -13.69 1.19
N ASN A 180 16.42 -13.53 1.27
CA ASN A 180 17.37 -14.53 0.78
C ASN A 180 17.90 -15.46 1.90
N GLY A 181 17.13 -15.62 2.97
CA GLY A 181 17.41 -16.54 4.08
C GLY A 181 16.22 -17.46 4.30
N SER A 182 16.49 -18.72 4.65
CA SER A 182 15.52 -19.79 4.88
C SER A 182 14.58 -19.60 6.07
N ASP A 183 14.48 -18.39 6.62
CA ASP A 183 13.55 -18.04 7.69
C ASP A 183 12.65 -16.89 7.22
N CYS A 184 11.57 -17.29 6.56
CA CYS A 184 10.32 -16.56 6.42
C CYS A 184 9.19 -17.50 6.84
#